data_AF-A0A957Z2F9-F1
#
_entry.id   AF-A0A957Z2F9-F1
#
_cell.length_a   1.000
_cell.length_b   1.000
_cell.length_c   1.000
_cell.angle_alpha   90.00
_cell.angle_beta   90.00
_cell.angle_gamma   90.00
#
_symmetry.space_group_name_H-M   'P 1'
#
loop_
_entity.id
_entity.type
_entity.pdbx_description
1 polymer ?
#
loop_
_entity_poly.entity_id
_entity_poly.type
_entity_poly.pdbx_seq_one_letter_code
_entity_poly.pdbx_strand_id
1 'polypeptide(L)'
;MARQYRPQSMIGGVNAALFFIFWLLVLLAGADFPPPRGFLWMVLTVALCAGVVYWRVPSYVAWQRTRRAGRYWRVVCDGLIAGLLVALPFVLLGGGEPSVTVRPVDYGIWFAVLASMGLVNAAALYAINALVAHKMKAARKIKMDG
;
A
#
# COMPACT_ATOMS: atom_id res chain seq x y z
N MET A 1 1.68 -32.23 -3.94
CA MET A 1 1.62 -30.76 -4.16
C MET A 1 1.40 -30.03 -2.83
N ALA A 2 2.35 -30.11 -1.88
CA ALA A 2 2.17 -29.54 -0.54
C ALA A 2 3.48 -28.95 -0.02
N ARG A 3 3.40 -27.81 0.68
CA ARG A 3 4.46 -27.08 1.42
C ARG A 3 5.33 -26.06 0.67
N GLN A 4 4.72 -25.10 -0.01
CA GLN A 4 5.40 -23.83 -0.36
C GLN A 4 4.68 -22.56 0.13
N TYR A 5 3.74 -22.71 1.08
CA TYR A 5 2.87 -21.61 1.55
C TYR A 5 3.42 -20.79 2.74
N ARG A 6 4.35 -21.33 3.55
CA ARG A 6 4.75 -20.68 4.83
C ARG A 6 5.62 -19.41 4.72
N PRO A 7 6.61 -19.29 3.82
CA PRO A 7 7.47 -18.10 3.82
C PRO A 7 6.80 -16.87 3.18
N GLN A 8 5.78 -17.06 2.34
CA GLN A 8 5.12 -15.95 1.64
C GLN A 8 4.12 -15.21 2.53
N SER A 9 3.41 -15.92 3.39
CA SER A 9 2.46 -15.31 4.34
C SER A 9 3.16 -14.42 5.36
N MET A 10 4.38 -14.79 5.80
CA MET A 10 5.17 -13.98 6.74
C MET A 10 5.63 -12.66 6.11
N ILE A 11 6.12 -12.69 4.86
CA ILE A 11 6.54 -11.47 4.14
C ILE A 11 5.35 -10.53 3.94
N GLY A 12 4.20 -11.06 3.52
CA GLY A 12 2.97 -10.29 3.39
C GLY A 12 2.53 -9.66 4.72
N GLY A 13 2.55 -10.45 5.81
CA GLY A 13 2.20 -9.99 7.16
C GLY A 13 3.07 -8.85 7.65
N VAL A 14 4.40 -8.98 7.51
CA VAL A 14 5.34 -7.92 7.92
C VAL A 14 5.15 -6.65 7.09
N ASN A 15 4.99 -6.76 5.77
CA ASN A 15 4.73 -5.59 4.92
C ASN A 15 3.42 -4.88 5.29
N ALA A 16 2.36 -5.64 5.53
CA ALA A 16 1.06 -5.08 5.92
C ALA A 16 1.13 -4.39 7.29
N ALA A 17 1.79 -5.00 8.27
CA ALA A 17 1.96 -4.40 9.60
C ALA A 17 2.79 -3.12 9.54
N LEU A 18 3.92 -3.13 8.82
CA LEU A 18 4.76 -1.94 8.64
C LEU A 18 4.02 -0.83 7.90
N PHE A 19 3.28 -1.18 6.84
CA PHE A 19 2.45 -0.23 6.10
C PHE A 19 1.40 0.41 7.01
N PHE A 20 0.67 -0.41 7.79
CA PHE A 20 -0.35 0.06 8.72
C PHE A 20 0.24 0.99 9.78
N ILE A 21 1.32 0.57 10.45
CA ILE A 21 1.97 1.35 11.50
C ILE A 21 2.50 2.67 10.94
N PHE A 22 3.20 2.64 9.80
CA PHE A 22 3.74 3.84 9.17
C PHE A 22 2.63 4.87 8.88
N TRP A 23 1.55 4.44 8.21
CA TRP A 23 0.45 5.33 7.88
C TRP A 23 -0.36 5.77 9.10
N LEU A 24 -0.50 4.93 10.12
CA LEU A 24 -1.12 5.32 11.38
C LEU A 24 -0.32 6.44 12.06
N LEU A 25 1.01 6.34 12.07
CA LEU A 25 1.88 7.40 12.61
C LEU A 25 1.78 8.69 11.79
N VAL A 26 1.75 8.60 10.46
CA VAL A 26 1.56 9.77 9.58
C VAL A 26 0.21 10.44 9.85
N LEU A 27 -0.87 9.67 9.95
CA LEU A 27 -2.19 10.19 10.26
C LEU A 27 -2.24 10.85 11.64
N LEU A 28 -1.65 10.21 12.67
CA LEU A 28 -1.57 10.79 14.02
C LEU A 28 -0.76 12.08 14.07
N ALA A 29 0.34 12.16 13.31
CA ALA A 29 1.16 13.36 13.24
C ALA A 29 0.45 14.53 12.55
N GLY A 30 -0.50 14.25 11.65
CA GLY A 30 -1.29 15.27 10.95
C GLY A 30 -2.65 15.57 11.58
N ALA A 31 -3.06 14.87 12.64
CA ALA A 31 -4.36 15.06 13.27
C ALA A 31 -4.29 16.09 14.40
N ASP A 32 -5.33 16.92 14.53
CA ASP A 32 -5.54 17.75 15.71
C ASP A 32 -5.74 16.86 16.94
N PHE A 33 -5.28 17.32 18.12
CA PHE A 33 -5.47 16.61 19.38
C PHE A 33 -6.53 17.29 20.25
N PRO A 34 -7.60 16.57 20.68
CA PRO A 34 -7.87 15.15 20.43
C PRO A 34 -8.37 14.87 19.00
N PRO A 35 -8.09 13.68 18.41
CA PRO A 35 -8.50 13.38 17.04
C PRO A 35 -10.02 13.43 16.89
N PRO A 36 -10.55 14.07 15.82
CA PRO A 36 -11.98 14.13 15.58
C PRO A 36 -12.53 12.73 15.29
N ARG A 37 -13.84 12.52 15.48
CA ARG A 37 -14.49 11.22 15.23
C ARG A 37 -14.26 10.69 13.81
N GLY A 38 -14.14 11.60 12.83
CA GLY A 38 -13.80 11.28 11.43
C GLY A 38 -12.45 10.56 11.26
N PHE A 39 -11.52 10.73 12.20
CA PHE A 39 -10.22 10.07 12.19
C PHE A 39 -10.34 8.54 12.20
N LEU A 40 -11.35 7.99 12.88
CA LEU A 40 -11.56 6.53 12.95
C LEU A 40 -11.84 5.94 11.55
N TRP A 41 -12.52 6.69 10.67
CA TRP A 41 -12.75 6.26 9.28
C TRP A 41 -11.44 6.21 8.48
N MET A 42 -10.51 7.13 8.73
CA MET A 42 -9.18 7.12 8.13
C MET A 42 -8.38 5.91 8.60
N VAL A 43 -8.38 5.62 9.91
CA VAL A 43 -7.71 4.45 10.48
C VAL A 43 -8.27 3.15 9.90
N LEU A 44 -9.60 3.02 9.79
CA LEU A 44 -10.24 1.86 9.18
C LEU A 44 -9.85 1.70 7.71
N THR A 45 -9.81 2.80 6.96
CA THR A 45 -9.35 2.80 5.56
C THR A 45 -7.92 2.31 5.43
N VAL A 46 -7.02 2.79 6.30
CA VAL A 46 -5.62 2.33 6.34
C VAL A 46 -5.53 0.85 6.71
N ALA A 47 -6.36 0.36 7.64
CA ALA A 47 -6.43 -1.06 8.00
C ALA A 47 -6.88 -1.94 6.81
N LEU A 48 -7.89 -1.51 6.06
CA LEU A 48 -8.34 -2.19 4.84
C LEU A 48 -7.23 -2.20 3.78
N CYS A 49 -6.55 -1.07 3.56
CA CYS A 49 -5.39 -0.98 2.67
C CYS A 49 -4.26 -1.94 3.10
N ALA A 50 -3.99 -2.05 4.40
CA ALA A 50 -3.02 -3.01 4.92
C ALA A 50 -3.43 -4.47 4.61
N GLY A 51 -4.73 -4.80 4.68
CA GLY A 51 -5.27 -6.08 4.23
C GLY A 51 -5.03 -6.34 2.74
N VAL A 52 -5.22 -5.32 1.89
CA VAL A 52 -4.89 -5.39 0.45
C VAL A 52 -3.39 -5.61 0.25
N VAL A 53 -2.53 -4.91 1.01
CA VAL A 53 -1.06 -5.11 0.97
C VAL A 53 -0.71 -6.56 1.34
N TYR A 54 -1.27 -7.08 2.44
CA TYR A 54 -1.07 -8.47 2.85
C TYR A 54 -1.36 -9.45 1.70
N TRP A 55 -2.46 -9.24 1.00
CA TRP A 55 -2.89 -10.10 -0.11
C TRP A 55 -2.08 -9.91 -1.39
N ARG A 56 -1.64 -8.68 -1.72
CA ARG A 56 -0.93 -8.38 -2.97
C ARG A 56 0.57 -8.66 -2.91
N VAL A 57 1.23 -8.50 -1.78
CA VAL A 57 2.68 -8.69 -1.63
C VAL A 57 3.18 -10.07 -2.12
N PRO A 58 2.50 -11.20 -1.84
CA PRO A 58 2.89 -12.50 -2.40
C PRO A 58 2.96 -12.51 -3.94
N SER A 59 2.04 -11.80 -4.62
CA SER A 59 2.05 -11.68 -6.08
C SER A 59 3.27 -10.91 -6.59
N TYR A 60 3.63 -9.82 -5.91
CA TYR A 60 4.82 -9.03 -6.24
C TYR A 60 6.09 -9.85 -6.10
N VAL A 61 6.23 -10.58 -5.00
CA VAL A 61 7.37 -11.49 -4.77
C VAL A 61 7.40 -12.59 -5.83
N ALA A 62 6.26 -13.17 -6.21
CA ALA A 62 6.19 -14.18 -7.25
C ALA A 62 6.65 -13.62 -8.61
N TRP A 63 6.20 -12.43 -9.01
CA TRP A 63 6.58 -11.79 -10.27
C TRP A 63 8.08 -11.47 -10.34
N GLN A 64 8.69 -11.11 -9.21
CA GLN A 64 10.14 -10.90 -9.12
C GLN A 64 10.91 -12.20 -9.34
N ARG A 65 10.43 -13.30 -8.74
CA ARG A 65 11.08 -14.62 -8.87
C ARG A 65 11.01 -15.18 -10.28
N THR A 66 9.84 -15.07 -10.92
CA THR A 66 9.61 -15.60 -12.28
C THR A 66 10.01 -14.63 -13.38
N ARG A 67 10.52 -13.43 -13.03
CA ARG A 67 10.82 -12.35 -13.97
C ARG A 67 9.68 -12.04 -14.94
N ARG A 68 8.43 -12.10 -14.48
CA ARG A 68 7.23 -11.92 -15.32
C ARG A 68 7.31 -10.65 -16.16
N ALA A 69 7.00 -10.76 -17.46
CA ALA A 69 6.95 -9.62 -18.38
C ALA A 69 5.87 -8.61 -17.94
N GLY A 70 6.15 -7.31 -18.11
CA GLY A 70 5.21 -6.22 -17.78
C GLY A 70 4.93 -6.04 -16.28
N ARG A 71 5.72 -6.65 -15.38
CA ARG A 71 5.52 -6.57 -13.93
C ARG A 71 5.49 -5.13 -13.38
N TYR A 72 6.35 -4.25 -13.90
CA TYR A 72 6.41 -2.85 -13.46
C TYR A 72 5.12 -2.10 -13.80
N TRP A 73 4.61 -2.28 -15.03
CA TRP A 73 3.35 -1.69 -15.45
C TRP A 73 2.17 -2.18 -14.59
N ARG A 74 2.15 -3.46 -14.25
CA ARG A 74 1.11 -4.01 -13.35
C ARG A 74 1.16 -3.37 -11.96
N VAL A 75 2.34 -3.17 -11.39
CA VAL A 75 2.51 -2.47 -10.09
C VAL A 75 2.03 -1.02 -10.18
N VAL A 76 2.32 -0.33 -11.29
CA VAL A 76 1.83 1.03 -11.55
C VAL A 76 0.30 1.06 -11.59
N CYS A 77 -0.32 0.16 -12.37
CA CYS A 77 -1.77 0.06 -12.44
C CYS A 77 -2.40 -0.30 -11.08
N ASP A 78 -1.83 -1.26 -10.34
CA ASP A 78 -2.31 -1.65 -9.02
C ASP A 78 -2.32 -0.44 -8.08
N GLY A 79 -1.24 0.36 -8.06
CA GLY A 79 -1.13 1.55 -7.23
C GLY A 79 -2.11 2.65 -7.63
N LEU A 80 -2.23 2.94 -8.92
CA LEU A 80 -3.19 3.93 -9.43
C LEU A 80 -4.63 3.53 -9.10
N ILE A 81 -5.01 2.28 -9.37
CA ILE A 81 -6.37 1.77 -9.07
C ILE A 81 -6.63 1.82 -7.57
N ALA A 82 -5.68 1.39 -6.73
CA ALA A 82 -5.85 1.45 -5.28
C ALA A 82 -6.05 2.89 -4.78
N GLY A 83 -5.24 3.84 -5.27
CA GLY A 83 -5.38 5.25 -4.92
C GLY A 83 -6.72 5.85 -5.35
N LEU A 84 -7.18 5.55 -6.57
CA LEU A 84 -8.49 5.97 -7.06
C LEU A 84 -9.65 5.36 -6.26
N LEU A 85 -9.56 4.08 -5.90
CA LEU A 85 -10.57 3.41 -5.07
C LEU A 85 -10.66 4.01 -3.67
N VAL A 86 -9.51 4.40 -3.08
CA VAL A 86 -9.48 5.10 -1.79
C VAL A 86 -10.04 6.51 -1.91
N ALA A 87 -9.90 7.17 -3.06
CA ALA A 87 -10.47 8.51 -3.30
C ALA A 87 -11.99 8.51 -3.45
N LEU A 88 -12.60 7.42 -3.95
CA LEU A 88 -14.03 7.34 -4.23
C LEU A 88 -14.92 7.68 -3.01
N PRO A 89 -14.70 7.11 -1.80
CA PRO A 89 -15.49 7.47 -0.62
C PRO A 89 -15.46 8.96 -0.28
N PHE A 90 -14.34 9.66 -0.49
CA PHE A 90 -14.24 11.10 -0.18
C PHE A 90 -15.13 11.95 -1.10
N VAL A 91 -15.36 11.48 -2.32
CA VAL A 91 -16.20 12.18 -3.30
C VAL A 91 -17.67 11.78 -3.12
N LEU A 92 -17.94 10.49 -2.89
CA LEU A 92 -19.30 9.95 -2.77
C LEU A 92 -19.95 10.27 -1.42
N LEU A 93 -19.16 10.32 -0.35
CA LEU A 93 -19.61 10.61 1.01
C LEU A 93 -19.23 12.03 1.45
N GLY A 94 -18.78 12.86 0.51
CA GLY A 94 -18.22 14.19 0.72
C GLY A 94 -19.23 15.20 1.27
N GLY A 95 -19.61 15.05 2.53
CA GLY A 95 -20.13 16.11 3.39
C GLY A 95 -18.95 16.84 4.02
N GLY A 96 -18.38 17.79 3.28
CA GLY A 96 -17.54 18.82 3.90
C GLY A 96 -18.35 19.64 4.90
N GLU A 97 -17.68 20.45 5.71
CA GLU A 97 -18.37 21.47 6.50
C GLU A 97 -19.29 22.29 5.57
N PRO A 98 -20.58 22.46 5.92
CA PRO A 98 -21.55 23.13 5.04
C PRO A 98 -21.16 24.57 4.70
N SER A 99 -20.17 25.15 5.38
CA SER A 99 -19.61 26.48 5.15
C SER A 99 -18.63 26.57 3.99
N VAL A 100 -18.12 25.46 3.44
CA VAL A 100 -17.15 25.47 2.33
C VAL A 100 -17.78 24.85 1.08
N THR A 101 -18.03 25.69 0.08
CA THR A 101 -18.48 25.21 -1.24
C THR A 101 -17.34 24.48 -1.95
N VAL A 102 -17.35 23.16 -1.90
CA VAL A 102 -16.36 22.31 -2.60
C VAL A 102 -16.56 22.46 -4.11
N ARG A 103 -15.51 22.85 -4.84
CA ARG A 103 -15.56 23.01 -6.29
C ARG A 103 -15.24 21.68 -6.96
N PRO A 104 -15.78 21.40 -8.17
CA PRO A 104 -15.44 20.18 -8.93
C PRO A 104 -13.93 19.95 -9.12
N VAL A 105 -13.16 21.03 -9.25
CA VAL A 105 -11.70 20.98 -9.40
C VAL A 105 -11.01 20.41 -8.14
N ASP A 106 -11.56 20.63 -6.95
CA ASP A 106 -10.98 20.17 -5.69
C ASP A 106 -11.01 18.64 -5.60
N TYR A 107 -12.10 18.03 -6.08
CA TYR A 107 -12.19 16.56 -6.21
C TYR A 107 -11.14 16.03 -7.20
N GLY A 108 -10.96 16.71 -8.34
CA GLY A 108 -9.93 16.35 -9.32
C GLY A 108 -8.53 16.33 -8.71
N ILE A 109 -8.20 17.33 -7.89
CA ILE A 109 -6.93 17.39 -7.16
C ILE A 109 -6.80 16.23 -6.17
N TRP A 110 -7.83 15.96 -5.38
CA TRP A 110 -7.83 14.85 -4.42
C TRP A 110 -7.63 13.49 -5.10
N PHE A 111 -8.32 13.24 -6.21
CA PHE A 111 -8.11 12.03 -7.00
C PHE A 111 -6.68 11.93 -7.51
N ALA A 112 -6.11 13.01 -8.05
CA ALA A 112 -4.74 13.01 -8.54
C ALA A 112 -3.73 12.74 -7.42
N VAL A 113 -3.89 13.37 -6.25
CA VAL A 113 -3.03 13.16 -5.09
C VAL A 113 -3.12 11.72 -4.59
N LEU A 114 -4.33 11.19 -4.39
CA LEU A 114 -4.52 9.83 -3.87
C LEU A 114 -4.08 8.75 -4.88
N ALA A 115 -4.33 8.95 -6.18
CA ALA A 115 -3.80 8.07 -7.23
C ALA A 115 -2.26 8.06 -7.23
N SER A 116 -1.64 9.24 -7.10
CA SER A 116 -0.19 9.38 -7.04
C SER A 116 0.39 8.71 -5.79
N MET A 117 -0.24 8.88 -4.63
CA MET A 117 0.16 8.21 -3.39
C MET A 117 0.01 6.69 -3.49
N GLY A 118 -1.08 6.20 -4.07
CA GLY A 118 -1.29 4.77 -4.34
C GLY A 118 -0.19 4.19 -5.24
N LEU A 119 0.17 4.92 -6.31
CA LEU A 119 1.28 4.59 -7.20
C LEU A 119 2.61 4.50 -6.44
N VAL A 120 2.98 5.54 -5.68
CA VAL A 120 4.22 5.59 -4.91
C VAL A 120 4.29 4.45 -3.89
N ASN A 121 3.19 4.18 -3.17
CA ASN A 121 3.11 3.09 -2.21
C ASN A 121 3.32 1.71 -2.88
N ALA A 122 2.63 1.45 -3.99
CA ALA A 122 2.78 0.18 -4.71
C ALA A 122 4.20 -0.02 -5.24
N ALA A 123 4.79 1.04 -5.81
CA ALA A 123 6.17 1.03 -6.29
C ALA A 123 7.17 0.78 -5.15
N ALA A 124 7.01 1.47 -4.02
CA ALA A 124 7.86 1.31 -2.84
C ALA A 124 7.77 -0.11 -2.26
N LEU A 125 6.56 -0.64 -2.07
CA LEU A 125 6.35 -2.02 -1.61
C LEU A 125 7.01 -3.02 -2.56
N TYR A 126 6.85 -2.83 -3.87
CA TYR A 126 7.50 -3.70 -4.85
C TYR A 126 9.03 -3.61 -4.75
N ALA A 127 9.60 -2.41 -4.69
CA ALA A 127 11.05 -2.20 -4.60
C ALA A 127 11.65 -2.79 -3.31
N ILE A 128 11.04 -2.53 -2.15
CA ILE A 128 11.49 -3.07 -0.86
C ILE A 128 11.53 -4.61 -0.90
N ASN A 129 10.46 -5.23 -1.40
CA ASN A 129 10.42 -6.69 -1.52
C ASN A 129 11.45 -7.25 -2.51
N ALA A 130 11.78 -6.50 -3.58
CA ALA A 130 12.86 -6.88 -4.48
C ALA A 130 14.22 -6.90 -3.77
N LEU A 131 14.52 -5.85 -3.00
CA LEU A 131 15.76 -5.72 -2.25
C LEU A 131 15.92 -6.82 -1.21
N VAL A 132 14.86 -7.10 -0.44
CA VAL A 132 14.86 -8.18 0.56
C VAL A 132 15.11 -9.54 -0.12
N ALA A 133 14.43 -9.81 -1.24
CA ALA A 133 14.62 -11.05 -1.98
C ALA A 133 16.04 -11.21 -2.53
N HIS A 134 16.67 -10.12 -2.98
CA HIS A 134 18.07 -10.10 -3.41
C HIS A 134 19.04 -10.42 -2.26
N LYS A 135 18.87 -9.77 -1.11
CA LYS A 135 19.72 -10.01 0.08
C LYS A 135 19.64 -11.45 0.58
N MET A 136 18.43 -12.03 0.62
CA MET A 136 18.25 -13.43 1.03
C MET A 136 18.95 -14.42 0.10
N LYS A 137 18.96 -14.17 -1.21
CA LYS A 137 19.68 -15.02 -2.18
C LYS A 137 21.19 -14.93 -1.98
N ALA A 138 21.74 -13.73 -1.77
CA ALA A 138 23.16 -13.53 -1.54
C ALA A 138 23.65 -14.25 -0.27
N ALA A 139 22.93 -14.08 0.85
CA ALA A 139 23.27 -14.74 2.11
C ALA A 139 23.24 -16.27 2.02
N ARG A 140 22.31 -16.84 1.24
CA ARG A 140 22.22 -18.28 1.03
C ARG A 140 23.41 -18.83 0.23
N LYS A 141 23.91 -18.08 -0.76
CA LYS A 141 25.07 -18.46 -1.56
C LYS A 141 26.33 -18.56 -0.68
N ILE A 142 26.57 -17.56 0.17
CA ILE A 142 27.71 -17.53 1.10
C ILE A 142 27.72 -18.78 2.00
N LYS A 143 26.55 -19.22 2.48
CA LYS A 143 26.43 -20.43 3.34
C LYS A 143 26.69 -21.75 2.61
N MET A 144 26.61 -21.81 1.28
CA MET A 144 26.89 -23.04 0.52
C MET A 144 28.35 -23.15 0.10
N ASP A 145 29.03 -22.00 -0.04
CA ASP A 145 30.39 -21.93 -0.57
C ASP A 145 31.47 -21.91 0.55
N GLY A 146 31.08 -21.89 1.83
CA GLY A 146 31.98 -21.90 2.99
C GLY A 146 31.58 -22.93 4.03
#